data_AF-A0A497NUF2-F1
#
_entry.id   AF-A0A497NUF2-F1
#
_cell.length_a   1.000
_cell.length_b   1.000
_cell.length_c   1.000
_cell.angle_alpha   90.00
_cell.angle_beta   90.00
_cell.angle_gamma   90.00
#
_symmetry.space_group_name_H-M   'P 1'
#
loop_
_entity.id
_entity.type
_entity.pdbx_description
1 polymer ?
#
loop_
_entity_poly.entity_id
_entity_poly.type
_entity_poly.pdbx_seq_one_letter_code
_entity_poly.pdbx_strand_id
1 'polypeptide(L)'
;MGFLSKQARTVLKRRIKNFWIDFSHNKIGMIGLSILIVYLVVAVFSPWIAPYSEKEVRTDNPERHADTFAFPEWIGIISPSHRNLPKDTTYELRWSLANTTFPESISINQTQENINIYYDANKTKSDDPVTVVLETTFNYPYKGKTLNLFSIKFNWKAEPKEIVTVYKTIIVGGKVIVIPIPLGSNGSIAYMLRLQFINSEGKIFEIWDQNWWKLKYLDPYAKPEFWSSNTTSSVNLASSQAQLSEKLGYGSANNRNMTRDMFSAPGNYTLRFIVTIKPGVVWDEETKTWVEIPIERAKGTITISHASLRIYGRIFGRLGTDGYGHDVFSQLVHGFRISLAVGLAAALLSVTLGMFVGILAGYLGGIVDETLMRIVDILLCLPGLPILIILISIFGYNVWWVVVLIAIFGWQGLSRVIRSQVLSLRERPFIESAVASGASKSYIMVRHLVPNVLPVVLASFILSVPGAVITEAALSFLGFGDPFSPTWGKILHTAQQTNALSVNVIAWWVVVPPGFAITILCLAFVFIGHAVDEIVNPRLRRRR
;
A
#
# COMPACT_ATOMS: atom_id res chain seq x y z
N MET A 1 -3.43 42.30 -3.45
CA MET A 1 -2.48 43.02 -4.34
C MET A 1 -2.75 44.55 -4.43
N GLY A 2 -3.32 45.18 -3.39
CA GLY A 2 -3.71 46.60 -3.38
C GLY A 2 -2.68 47.61 -2.82
N PHE A 3 -1.53 47.15 -2.32
CA PHE A 3 -0.59 47.96 -1.51
C PHE A 3 0.51 48.72 -2.29
N LEU A 4 0.53 48.67 -3.63
CA LEU A 4 1.59 49.30 -4.44
C LEU A 4 1.08 50.54 -5.19
N SER A 5 1.78 51.67 -5.06
CA SER A 5 1.55 52.89 -5.85
C SER A 5 1.71 52.60 -7.36
N LYS A 6 1.06 53.39 -8.23
CA LYS A 6 1.16 53.21 -9.69
C LYS A 6 2.61 53.15 -10.18
N GLN A 7 3.48 54.04 -9.69
CA GLN A 7 4.91 54.05 -10.01
C GLN A 7 5.62 52.76 -9.57
N ALA A 8 5.35 52.27 -8.34
CA ALA A 8 5.95 51.03 -7.85
C ALA A 8 5.55 49.81 -8.70
N ARG A 9 4.30 49.76 -9.18
CA ARG A 9 3.84 48.71 -10.09
C ARG A 9 4.57 48.76 -11.44
N THR A 10 4.79 49.95 -11.99
CA THR A 10 5.50 50.12 -13.26
C THR A 10 6.98 49.70 -13.15
N VAL A 11 7.65 50.08 -12.05
CA VAL A 11 9.04 49.68 -11.78
C VAL A 11 9.14 48.17 -11.58
N LEU A 12 8.22 47.57 -10.83
CA LEU A 12 8.19 46.12 -10.62
C LEU A 12 7.98 45.36 -11.94
N LYS A 13 7.02 45.79 -12.78
CA LYS A 13 6.81 45.21 -14.12
C LYS A 13 8.08 45.29 -14.97
N ARG A 14 8.77 46.44 -14.99
CA ARG A 14 10.03 46.59 -15.73
C ARG A 14 11.13 45.66 -15.20
N ARG A 15 11.30 45.56 -13.88
CA ARG A 15 12.27 44.64 -13.27
C ARG A 15 11.99 43.19 -13.62
N ILE A 16 10.74 42.75 -13.51
CA ILE A 16 10.33 41.37 -13.86
C ILE A 16 10.57 41.11 -15.35
N LYS A 17 10.22 42.06 -16.22
CA LYS A 17 10.45 41.93 -17.67
C LYS A 17 11.95 41.80 -17.99
N ASN A 18 12.78 42.67 -17.43
CA ASN A 18 14.22 42.62 -17.66
C ASN A 18 14.84 41.34 -17.12
N PHE A 19 14.45 40.94 -15.90
CA PHE A 19 14.87 39.66 -15.32
C PHE A 19 14.50 38.48 -16.22
N TRP A 20 13.26 38.45 -16.73
CA TRP A 20 12.83 37.37 -17.62
C TRP A 20 13.62 37.34 -18.94
N ILE A 21 13.90 38.52 -19.51
CA ILE A 21 14.76 38.61 -20.70
C ILE A 21 16.13 38.02 -20.38
N ASP A 22 16.79 38.46 -19.32
CA ASP A 22 18.12 37.96 -18.93
C ASP A 22 18.09 36.45 -18.63
N PHE A 23 17.06 35.96 -17.92
CA PHE A 23 16.88 34.55 -17.60
C PHE A 23 16.64 33.68 -18.83
N SER A 24 15.83 34.16 -19.78
CA SER A 24 15.53 33.41 -21.01
C SER A 24 16.74 33.20 -21.92
N HIS A 25 17.78 34.03 -21.80
CA HIS A 25 19.04 33.85 -22.51
C HIS A 25 19.97 32.82 -21.83
N ASN A 26 19.74 32.49 -20.55
CA ASN A 26 20.53 31.50 -19.83
C ASN A 26 20.04 30.08 -20.16
N LYS A 27 20.78 29.37 -21.03
CA LYS A 27 20.44 28.01 -21.47
C LYS A 27 20.25 27.03 -20.30
N ILE A 28 21.11 27.10 -19.28
CA ILE A 28 21.07 26.20 -18.12
C ILE A 28 19.81 26.47 -17.30
N GLY A 29 19.52 27.75 -17.02
CA GLY A 29 18.30 28.16 -16.33
C GLY A 29 17.03 27.72 -17.04
N MET A 30 16.98 27.85 -18.37
CA MET A 30 15.84 27.43 -19.20
C MET A 30 15.64 25.91 -19.23
N ILE A 31 16.71 25.11 -19.22
CA ILE A 31 16.61 23.65 -19.07
C ILE A 31 16.00 23.31 -17.71
N GLY A 32 16.50 23.91 -16.63
CA GLY A 32 15.96 23.71 -15.29
C GLY A 32 14.48 24.08 -15.19
N LEU A 33 14.10 25.24 -15.77
CA LEU A 33 12.69 25.67 -15.81
C LEU A 33 11.81 24.70 -16.60
N SER A 34 12.30 24.19 -17.74
CA SER A 34 11.56 23.22 -18.56
C SER A 34 11.30 21.92 -17.80
N ILE A 35 12.31 21.40 -17.08
CA ILE A 35 12.16 20.22 -16.22
C ILE A 35 11.13 20.51 -15.12
N LEU A 36 11.21 21.66 -14.46
CA LEU A 36 10.27 22.02 -13.39
C LEU A 36 8.83 22.13 -13.91
N ILE A 37 8.62 22.66 -15.11
CA ILE A 37 7.30 22.69 -15.76
C ILE A 37 6.77 21.28 -15.99
N VAL A 38 7.60 20.35 -16.48
CA VAL A 38 7.19 18.95 -16.66
C VAL A 38 6.78 18.33 -15.31
N TYR A 39 7.54 18.58 -14.24
CA TYR A 39 7.20 18.09 -12.90
C TYR A 39 5.87 18.66 -12.41
N LEU A 40 5.63 19.95 -12.63
CA LEU A 40 4.36 20.60 -12.27
C LEU A 40 3.20 20.03 -13.08
N VAL A 41 3.38 19.77 -14.37
CA VAL A 41 2.37 19.13 -15.22
C VAL A 41 2.06 17.73 -14.68
N VAL A 42 3.06 16.90 -14.39
CA VAL A 42 2.84 15.56 -13.82
C VAL A 42 2.16 15.64 -12.45
N ALA A 43 2.55 16.58 -11.59
CA ALA A 43 1.96 16.78 -10.26
C ALA A 43 0.50 17.23 -10.32
N VAL A 44 0.15 18.13 -11.24
CA VAL A 44 -1.22 18.63 -11.42
C VAL A 44 -2.10 17.59 -12.07
N PHE A 45 -1.58 16.91 -13.11
CA PHE A 45 -2.33 15.91 -13.85
C PHE A 45 -2.20 14.49 -13.27
N SER A 46 -1.60 14.34 -12.07
CA SER A 46 -1.39 13.04 -11.42
C SER A 46 -2.66 12.19 -11.32
N PRO A 47 -3.86 12.75 -11.03
CA PRO A 47 -5.10 11.96 -10.95
C PRO A 47 -5.57 11.38 -12.30
N TRP A 48 -5.13 11.96 -13.42
CA TRP A 48 -5.46 11.47 -14.78
C TRP A 48 -4.35 10.61 -15.38
N ILE A 49 -3.11 10.78 -14.90
CA ILE A 49 -1.95 10.02 -15.37
C ILE A 49 -1.85 8.66 -14.66
N ALA A 50 -2.11 8.64 -13.35
CA ALA A 50 -2.03 7.43 -12.54
C ALA A 50 -3.27 6.55 -12.79
N PRO A 51 -3.09 5.23 -13.03
CA PRO A 51 -4.21 4.30 -13.18
C PRO A 51 -5.02 4.14 -11.88
N TYR A 52 -4.37 4.26 -10.71
CA TYR A 52 -5.01 4.11 -9.40
C TYR A 52 -5.12 5.45 -8.66
N SER A 53 -6.19 5.59 -7.88
CA SER A 53 -6.51 6.85 -7.22
C SER A 53 -5.57 7.14 -6.03
N GLU A 54 -5.37 8.41 -5.70
CA GLU A 54 -4.52 8.79 -4.56
C GLU A 54 -5.03 8.18 -3.23
N LYS A 55 -6.35 8.03 -3.05
CA LYS A 55 -6.95 7.43 -1.84
C LYS A 55 -6.61 5.96 -1.69
N GLU A 56 -6.61 5.24 -2.80
CA GLU A 56 -6.26 3.82 -2.86
C GLU A 56 -4.79 3.58 -2.58
N VAL A 57 -3.93 4.54 -2.94
CA VAL A 57 -2.50 4.49 -2.60
C VAL A 57 -2.20 4.92 -1.16
N ARG A 58 -3.03 5.79 -0.57
CA ARG A 58 -2.81 6.38 0.77
C ARG A 58 -3.39 5.58 1.94
N THR A 59 -4.14 4.52 1.70
CA THR A 59 -4.78 3.76 2.78
C THR A 59 -3.80 2.88 3.57
N ASP A 60 -4.14 2.58 4.81
CA ASP A 60 -3.41 1.68 5.73
C ASP A 60 -3.22 0.27 5.17
N ASN A 61 -4.16 -0.20 4.33
CA ASN A 61 -4.09 -1.51 3.68
C ASN A 61 -4.44 -1.38 2.19
N PRO A 62 -3.50 -0.89 1.35
CA PRO A 62 -3.75 -0.76 -0.07
C PRO A 62 -3.99 -2.14 -0.69
N GLU A 63 -4.94 -2.20 -1.62
CA GLU A 63 -5.26 -3.46 -2.29
C GLU A 63 -4.05 -3.97 -3.08
N ARG A 64 -3.81 -5.27 -2.96
CA ARG A 64 -2.79 -5.93 -3.79
C ARG A 64 -3.30 -6.05 -5.23
N HIS A 65 -2.55 -5.47 -6.16
CA HIS A 65 -2.90 -5.50 -7.58
C HIS A 65 -2.25 -6.66 -8.33
N ALA A 66 -1.05 -7.09 -7.92
CA ALA A 66 -0.32 -8.20 -8.55
C ALA A 66 0.61 -8.91 -7.54
N ASP A 67 1.43 -9.83 -8.02
CA ASP A 67 2.41 -10.52 -7.18
C ASP A 67 3.41 -9.51 -6.58
N THR A 68 4.07 -9.89 -5.50
CA THR A 68 5.18 -9.14 -4.91
C THR A 68 6.32 -9.03 -5.92
N PHE A 69 6.81 -7.81 -6.14
CA PHE A 69 7.85 -7.53 -7.14
C PHE A 69 7.52 -8.10 -8.52
N ALA A 70 6.28 -7.91 -8.97
CA ALA A 70 5.90 -8.16 -10.35
C ALA A 70 6.69 -7.21 -11.26
N PHE A 71 7.22 -7.74 -12.35
CA PHE A 71 7.99 -6.99 -13.32
C PHE A 71 7.10 -6.03 -14.12
N PRO A 72 7.65 -4.94 -14.64
CA PRO A 72 6.95 -4.10 -15.63
C PRO A 72 6.60 -4.88 -16.90
N GLU A 73 5.47 -4.58 -17.53
CA GLU A 73 5.02 -5.28 -18.75
C GLU A 73 5.99 -5.23 -19.92
N TRP A 74 6.67 -4.12 -20.08
CA TRP A 74 7.64 -3.92 -21.16
C TRP A 74 8.94 -4.71 -20.93
N ILE A 75 9.17 -5.33 -19.77
CA ILE A 75 10.42 -6.07 -19.51
C ILE A 75 10.61 -7.23 -20.49
N GLY A 76 9.51 -7.85 -20.96
CA GLY A 76 9.54 -8.94 -21.93
C GLY A 76 10.11 -8.52 -23.29
N ILE A 77 10.09 -7.22 -23.61
CA ILE A 77 10.69 -6.69 -24.83
C ILE A 77 12.22 -6.82 -24.75
N ILE A 78 12.80 -6.50 -23.60
CA ILE A 78 14.25 -6.43 -23.37
C ILE A 78 14.83 -7.78 -22.94
N SER A 79 14.08 -8.53 -22.13
CA SER A 79 14.50 -9.82 -21.60
C SER A 79 13.54 -10.92 -22.07
N PRO A 80 13.92 -11.73 -23.06
CA PRO A 80 13.07 -12.79 -23.60
C PRO A 80 12.59 -13.81 -22.55
N SER A 81 13.38 -14.04 -21.49
CA SER A 81 13.02 -14.94 -20.38
C SER A 81 11.79 -14.50 -19.59
N HIS A 82 11.40 -13.23 -19.69
CA HIS A 82 10.27 -12.65 -18.97
C HIS A 82 9.00 -12.54 -19.82
N ARG A 83 9.01 -12.90 -21.11
CA ARG A 83 7.85 -12.76 -22.01
C ARG A 83 6.63 -13.60 -21.61
N ASN A 84 6.89 -14.77 -21.05
CA ASN A 84 5.87 -15.78 -20.73
C ASN A 84 5.64 -15.92 -19.23
N LEU A 85 5.84 -14.85 -18.45
CA LEU A 85 5.48 -14.84 -17.04
C LEU A 85 3.96 -14.63 -16.87
N PRO A 86 3.38 -15.16 -15.77
CA PRO A 86 1.95 -15.06 -15.52
C PRO A 86 1.49 -13.61 -15.40
N LYS A 87 0.37 -13.28 -16.06
CA LYS A 87 -0.38 -12.02 -15.87
C LYS A 87 -1.45 -12.20 -14.80
N ASP A 88 -1.88 -11.10 -14.19
CA ASP A 88 -2.99 -11.14 -13.22
C ASP A 88 -4.25 -11.63 -13.92
N THR A 89 -4.78 -12.76 -13.44
CA THR A 89 -5.89 -13.46 -14.10
C THR A 89 -6.89 -13.92 -13.06
N THR A 90 -8.16 -13.63 -13.26
CA THR A 90 -9.26 -14.14 -12.43
C THR A 90 -10.06 -15.15 -13.23
N TYR A 91 -10.18 -16.37 -12.70
CA TYR A 91 -10.99 -17.45 -13.23
C TYR A 91 -12.28 -17.54 -12.42
N GLU A 92 -13.41 -17.36 -13.09
CA GLU A 92 -14.72 -17.65 -12.53
C GLU A 92 -15.01 -19.15 -12.68
N LEU A 93 -14.92 -19.86 -11.57
CA LEU A 93 -14.97 -21.31 -11.51
C LEU A 93 -16.41 -21.76 -11.25
N ARG A 94 -17.06 -22.17 -12.34
CA ARG A 94 -18.41 -22.73 -12.28
C ARG A 94 -18.33 -24.21 -11.96
N TRP A 95 -19.04 -24.61 -10.91
CA TRP A 95 -19.11 -26.00 -10.48
C TRP A 95 -19.93 -26.86 -11.45
N SER A 96 -19.45 -28.06 -11.70
CA SER A 96 -20.13 -29.12 -12.45
C SER A 96 -20.17 -30.40 -11.63
N LEU A 97 -21.18 -31.25 -11.83
CA LEU A 97 -21.30 -32.51 -11.10
C LEU A 97 -20.36 -33.56 -11.68
N ALA A 98 -19.47 -34.11 -10.85
CA ALA A 98 -18.56 -35.18 -11.28
C ALA A 98 -19.28 -36.54 -11.39
N ASN A 99 -20.24 -36.78 -10.50
CA ASN A 99 -21.09 -37.97 -10.52
C ASN A 99 -22.45 -37.61 -11.10
N THR A 100 -22.97 -38.46 -11.99
CA THR A 100 -24.31 -38.27 -12.59
C THR A 100 -25.38 -39.11 -11.90
N THR A 101 -24.98 -40.09 -11.10
CA THR A 101 -25.87 -40.98 -10.35
C THR A 101 -25.70 -40.74 -8.85
N PHE A 102 -26.79 -40.38 -8.18
CA PHE A 102 -26.83 -40.20 -6.74
C PHE A 102 -27.90 -41.12 -6.12
N PRO A 103 -27.75 -41.51 -4.85
CA PRO A 103 -28.83 -42.18 -4.11
C PRO A 103 -30.10 -41.30 -4.10
N GLU A 104 -31.27 -41.91 -3.97
CA GLU A 104 -32.55 -41.18 -3.94
C GLU A 104 -32.65 -40.13 -2.82
N SER A 105 -31.81 -40.22 -1.79
CA SER A 105 -31.68 -39.21 -0.72
C SER A 105 -31.10 -37.89 -1.17
N ILE A 106 -30.47 -37.79 -2.35
CA ILE A 106 -29.89 -36.54 -2.84
C ILE A 106 -30.64 -36.05 -4.07
N SER A 107 -31.06 -34.78 -4.01
CA SER A 107 -31.49 -34.04 -5.19
C SER A 107 -30.66 -32.77 -5.32
N ILE A 108 -30.24 -32.44 -6.53
CA ILE A 108 -29.35 -31.31 -6.79
C ILE A 108 -30.04 -30.37 -7.76
N ASN A 109 -30.09 -29.09 -7.40
CA ASN A 109 -30.57 -28.04 -8.27
C ASN A 109 -29.44 -27.05 -8.53
N GLN A 110 -29.12 -26.86 -9.80
CA GLN A 110 -28.08 -25.93 -10.24
C GLN A 110 -28.74 -24.68 -10.81
N THR A 111 -28.52 -23.55 -10.13
CA THR A 111 -28.91 -22.23 -10.61
C THR A 111 -27.74 -21.54 -11.31
N GLN A 112 -27.97 -20.37 -11.91
CA GLN A 112 -26.88 -19.60 -12.54
C GLN A 112 -25.79 -19.17 -11.55
N GLU A 113 -26.11 -19.00 -10.26
CA GLU A 113 -25.20 -18.46 -9.25
C GLU A 113 -24.77 -19.49 -8.19
N ASN A 114 -25.61 -20.49 -7.90
CA ASN A 114 -25.41 -21.43 -6.79
C ASN A 114 -25.79 -22.87 -7.16
N ILE A 115 -25.10 -23.82 -6.55
CA ILE A 115 -25.50 -25.23 -6.51
C ILE A 115 -26.14 -25.53 -5.16
N ASN A 116 -27.38 -26.02 -5.20
CA ASN A 116 -28.14 -26.43 -4.04
C ASN A 116 -28.19 -27.95 -3.99
N ILE A 117 -27.57 -28.53 -2.97
CA ILE A 117 -27.60 -29.96 -2.68
C ILE A 117 -28.64 -30.17 -1.59
N TYR A 118 -29.74 -30.85 -1.93
CA TYR A 118 -30.78 -31.23 -0.98
C TYR A 118 -30.55 -32.68 -0.56
N TYR A 119 -30.56 -32.90 0.76
CA TYR A 119 -30.51 -34.22 1.37
C TYR A 119 -31.84 -34.53 2.06
N ASP A 120 -32.36 -35.73 1.83
CA ASP A 120 -33.59 -36.27 2.41
C ASP A 120 -33.37 -37.70 2.88
N ALA A 121 -33.25 -37.90 4.20
CA ALA A 121 -32.97 -39.19 4.80
C ALA A 121 -34.06 -40.25 4.57
N ASN A 122 -35.32 -39.83 4.32
CA ASN A 122 -36.46 -40.74 4.15
C ASN A 122 -36.31 -41.67 2.95
N LYS A 123 -35.47 -41.30 1.98
CA LYS A 123 -35.29 -42.00 0.70
C LYS A 123 -34.10 -42.95 0.69
N THR A 124 -33.44 -43.16 1.84
CA THR A 124 -32.32 -44.09 1.99
C THR A 124 -32.62 -45.19 2.99
N LYS A 125 -32.24 -46.41 2.65
CA LYS A 125 -32.20 -47.58 3.56
C LYS A 125 -30.78 -47.94 4.01
N SER A 126 -29.78 -47.12 3.68
CA SER A 126 -28.38 -47.32 4.04
C SER A 126 -27.89 -46.15 4.90
N ASP A 127 -27.12 -46.49 5.93
CA ASP A 127 -26.42 -45.56 6.82
C ASP A 127 -25.07 -45.08 6.24
N ASP A 128 -24.75 -45.49 5.00
CA ASP A 128 -23.50 -45.11 4.34
C ASP A 128 -23.41 -43.58 4.10
N PRO A 129 -22.23 -42.97 4.30
CA PRO A 129 -22.02 -41.57 3.99
C PRO A 129 -22.16 -41.31 2.50
N VAL A 130 -23.02 -40.38 2.13
CA VAL A 130 -23.20 -39.98 0.74
C VAL A 130 -22.24 -38.84 0.41
N THR A 131 -21.48 -38.99 -0.68
CA THR A 131 -20.52 -37.99 -1.11
C THR A 131 -20.94 -37.39 -2.46
N VAL A 132 -21.14 -36.07 -2.48
CA VAL A 132 -21.33 -35.29 -3.69
C VAL A 132 -20.02 -34.62 -4.05
N VAL A 133 -19.59 -34.82 -5.28
CA VAL A 133 -18.34 -34.26 -5.81
C VAL A 133 -18.68 -33.26 -6.89
N LEU A 134 -18.31 -32.00 -6.66
CA LEU A 134 -18.38 -30.92 -7.63
C LEU A 134 -16.99 -30.68 -8.19
N GLU A 135 -16.87 -30.57 -9.50
CA GLU A 135 -15.61 -30.33 -10.19
C GLU A 135 -15.72 -29.12 -11.11
N THR A 136 -14.61 -28.42 -11.25
CA THR A 136 -14.46 -27.32 -12.19
C THR A 136 -13.04 -27.32 -12.71
N THR A 137 -12.86 -27.00 -13.99
CA THR A 137 -11.55 -27.00 -14.62
C THR A 137 -11.20 -25.62 -15.14
N PHE A 138 -9.92 -25.28 -15.06
CA PHE A 138 -9.39 -24.06 -15.66
C PHE A 138 -8.03 -24.35 -16.28
N ASN A 139 -7.70 -23.66 -17.36
CA ASN A 139 -6.44 -23.81 -18.05
C ASN A 139 -5.43 -22.77 -17.57
N TYR A 140 -4.26 -23.22 -17.12
CA TYR A 140 -3.14 -22.35 -16.76
C TYR A 140 -2.02 -22.52 -17.80
N PRO A 141 -1.78 -21.52 -18.67
CA PRO A 141 -0.89 -21.68 -19.83
C PRO A 141 0.58 -21.45 -19.52
N TYR A 142 0.93 -21.01 -18.31
CA TYR A 142 2.29 -20.57 -17.99
C TYR A 142 3.16 -21.75 -17.53
N LYS A 143 4.39 -21.79 -18.02
CA LYS A 143 5.32 -22.89 -17.76
C LYS A 143 6.13 -22.66 -16.49
N GLY A 144 6.18 -23.67 -15.63
CA GLY A 144 7.18 -23.79 -14.58
C GLY A 144 6.89 -23.01 -13.30
N LYS A 145 7.94 -22.94 -12.47
CA LYS A 145 8.01 -22.51 -11.08
C LYS A 145 7.85 -21.00 -10.86
N THR A 146 6.87 -20.39 -11.52
CA THR A 146 6.78 -18.93 -11.62
C THR A 146 5.81 -18.33 -10.62
N LEU A 147 4.70 -18.97 -10.28
CA LEU A 147 3.69 -18.37 -9.41
C LEU A 147 4.10 -18.34 -7.93
N ASN A 148 3.93 -17.20 -7.25
CA ASN A 148 4.08 -17.12 -5.79
C ASN A 148 2.75 -16.96 -5.05
N LEU A 149 1.75 -16.36 -5.71
CA LEU A 149 0.52 -15.92 -5.05
C LEU A 149 -0.74 -16.28 -5.81
N PHE A 150 -1.73 -16.80 -5.09
CA PHE A 150 -3.11 -16.97 -5.57
C PHE A 150 -4.11 -16.77 -4.43
N SER A 151 -5.37 -16.52 -4.76
CA SER A 151 -6.47 -16.56 -3.81
C SER A 151 -7.72 -17.19 -4.40
N ILE A 152 -8.43 -18.00 -3.60
CA ILE A 152 -9.72 -18.60 -3.93
C ILE A 152 -10.76 -18.05 -2.97
N LYS A 153 -11.87 -17.54 -3.52
CA LYS A 153 -13.02 -17.05 -2.75
C LYS A 153 -14.28 -17.79 -3.15
N PHE A 154 -15.07 -18.21 -2.18
CA PHE A 154 -16.41 -18.76 -2.39
C PHE A 154 -17.23 -18.64 -1.11
N ASN A 155 -18.54 -18.60 -1.26
CA ASN A 155 -19.51 -18.64 -0.16
C ASN A 155 -20.22 -19.98 -0.12
N TRP A 156 -20.54 -20.45 1.08
CA TRP A 156 -21.41 -21.61 1.26
C TRP A 156 -22.36 -21.38 2.43
N LYS A 157 -23.46 -22.14 2.42
CA LYS A 157 -24.51 -22.09 3.42
C LYS A 157 -25.14 -23.46 3.62
N ALA A 158 -25.35 -23.88 4.87
CA ALA A 158 -26.08 -25.10 5.20
C ALA A 158 -27.31 -24.78 6.06
N GLU A 159 -28.48 -25.24 5.63
CA GLU A 159 -29.76 -24.99 6.28
C GLU A 159 -30.52 -26.29 6.54
N PRO A 160 -30.90 -26.58 7.81
CA PRO A 160 -31.85 -27.64 8.10
C PRO A 160 -33.27 -27.22 7.64
N LYS A 161 -34.04 -28.15 7.06
CA LYS A 161 -35.42 -27.89 6.60
C LYS A 161 -36.49 -28.48 7.53
N GLU A 162 -36.29 -29.69 8.04
CA GLU A 162 -37.14 -30.33 9.05
C GLU A 162 -36.29 -31.28 9.91
N ILE A 163 -36.35 -31.14 11.24
CA ILE A 163 -35.80 -32.11 12.20
C ILE A 163 -37.02 -32.73 12.90
N VAL A 164 -37.32 -33.99 12.63
CA VAL A 164 -38.44 -34.68 13.32
C VAL A 164 -37.93 -35.39 14.56
N THR A 165 -38.67 -35.27 15.67
CA THR A 165 -38.39 -35.86 16.99
C THR A 165 -38.01 -37.35 16.89
N VAL A 166 -36.91 -37.74 17.56
CA VAL A 166 -36.42 -39.12 17.60
C VAL A 166 -37.04 -39.85 18.81
N TYR A 167 -37.36 -41.13 18.63
CA TYR A 167 -37.92 -41.99 19.67
C TYR A 167 -36.93 -43.11 19.99
N LYS A 168 -36.64 -43.35 21.28
CA LYS A 168 -35.88 -44.52 21.75
C LYS A 168 -36.86 -45.63 22.09
N THR A 169 -36.65 -46.81 21.52
CA THR A 169 -37.43 -47.99 21.89
C THR A 169 -36.64 -48.80 22.90
N ILE A 170 -37.18 -48.99 24.11
CA ILE A 170 -36.62 -49.90 25.12
C ILE A 170 -37.59 -51.03 25.40
N ILE A 171 -37.08 -52.22 25.68
CA ILE A 171 -37.88 -53.37 26.09
C ILE A 171 -37.66 -53.57 27.59
N VAL A 172 -38.69 -53.32 28.39
CA VAL A 172 -38.66 -53.54 29.85
C VAL A 172 -39.76 -54.54 30.19
N GLY A 173 -39.38 -55.69 30.72
CA GLY A 173 -40.34 -56.75 31.11
C GLY A 173 -41.19 -57.28 29.95
N GLY A 174 -40.64 -57.36 28.74
CA GLY A 174 -41.34 -57.86 27.55
C GLY A 174 -42.33 -56.88 26.91
N LYS A 175 -42.49 -55.66 27.46
CA LYS A 175 -43.24 -54.57 26.82
C LYS A 175 -42.30 -53.61 26.10
N VAL A 176 -42.66 -53.29 24.86
CA VAL A 176 -42.00 -52.28 24.04
C VAL A 176 -42.46 -50.91 24.52
N ILE A 177 -41.54 -50.11 25.06
CA ILE A 177 -41.78 -48.73 25.47
C ILE A 177 -41.07 -47.82 24.49
N VAL A 178 -41.86 -47.03 23.76
CA VAL A 178 -41.35 -46.01 22.84
C VAL A 178 -41.32 -44.69 23.60
N ILE A 179 -40.11 -44.26 23.97
CA ILE A 179 -39.90 -42.99 24.69
C ILE A 179 -39.53 -41.93 23.65
N PRO A 180 -40.33 -40.86 23.46
CA PRO A 180 -39.82 -39.70 22.74
C PRO A 180 -38.58 -39.22 23.48
N ILE A 181 -37.44 -39.16 22.79
CA ILE A 181 -36.27 -38.49 23.34
C ILE A 181 -36.58 -37.01 23.13
N PRO A 182 -36.79 -36.20 24.19
CA PRO A 182 -36.74 -34.77 24.05
C PRO A 182 -35.30 -34.43 23.70
N LEU A 183 -34.96 -34.48 22.41
CA LEU A 183 -33.72 -33.94 21.90
C LEU A 183 -33.68 -32.51 22.40
N GLY A 184 -32.65 -32.13 23.14
CA GLY A 184 -32.37 -30.73 23.40
C GLY A 184 -32.20 -30.03 22.06
N SER A 185 -33.28 -29.46 21.52
CA SER A 185 -33.37 -28.69 20.28
C SER A 185 -32.85 -29.26 18.95
N ASN A 186 -31.87 -30.18 18.84
CA ASN A 186 -31.20 -30.39 17.55
C ASN A 186 -30.81 -31.85 17.26
N GLY A 187 -31.60 -32.54 16.44
CA GLY A 187 -31.08 -33.65 15.63
C GLY A 187 -30.18 -33.09 14.54
N SER A 188 -28.93 -33.54 14.45
CA SER A 188 -27.95 -33.02 13.51
C SER A 188 -27.47 -34.08 12.53
N ILE A 189 -27.45 -33.74 11.23
CA ILE A 189 -26.68 -34.47 10.23
C ILE A 189 -25.22 -34.02 10.33
N ALA A 190 -24.33 -35.00 10.28
CA ALA A 190 -22.91 -34.78 10.17
C ALA A 190 -22.57 -34.48 8.72
N TYR A 191 -21.81 -33.41 8.49
CA TYR A 191 -21.32 -33.09 7.17
C TYR A 191 -19.85 -32.70 7.23
N MET A 192 -19.18 -32.87 6.10
CA MET A 192 -17.78 -32.50 5.92
C MET A 192 -17.62 -31.90 4.54
N LEU A 193 -17.16 -30.65 4.51
CA LEU A 193 -16.82 -29.93 3.29
C LEU A 193 -15.31 -29.94 3.12
N ARG A 194 -14.84 -30.32 1.92
CA ARG A 194 -13.43 -30.29 1.53
C ARG A 194 -13.27 -29.68 0.15
N LEU A 195 -12.17 -28.94 -0.04
CA LEU A 195 -11.77 -28.41 -1.31
C LEU A 195 -10.38 -28.95 -1.67
N GLN A 196 -10.34 -29.72 -2.74
CA GLN A 196 -9.15 -30.28 -3.35
C GLN A 196 -8.75 -29.46 -4.58
N PHE A 197 -7.46 -29.21 -4.72
CA PHE A 197 -6.84 -28.65 -5.90
C PHE A 197 -6.00 -29.74 -6.56
N ILE A 198 -6.27 -30.04 -7.82
CA ILE A 198 -5.60 -31.07 -8.60
C ILE A 198 -4.79 -30.35 -9.68
N ASN A 199 -3.47 -30.54 -9.66
CA ASN A 199 -2.61 -29.94 -10.67
C ASN A 199 -2.70 -30.66 -12.03
N SER A 200 -2.08 -30.09 -13.06
CA SER A 200 -2.07 -30.67 -14.41
C SER A 200 -1.39 -32.04 -14.50
N GLU A 201 -0.60 -32.43 -13.49
CA GLU A 201 0.06 -33.72 -13.38
C GLU A 201 -0.76 -34.76 -12.59
N GLY A 202 -1.92 -34.37 -12.07
CA GLY A 202 -2.82 -35.24 -11.29
C GLY A 202 -2.51 -35.31 -9.78
N LYS A 203 -1.55 -34.53 -9.26
CA LYS A 203 -1.27 -34.43 -7.83
C LYS A 203 -2.38 -33.64 -7.13
N ILE A 204 -2.88 -34.21 -6.03
CA ILE A 204 -4.01 -33.68 -5.25
C ILE A 204 -3.48 -32.90 -4.04
N PHE A 205 -4.02 -31.70 -3.81
CA PHE A 205 -3.73 -30.83 -2.68
C PHE A 205 -5.02 -30.50 -1.93
N GLU A 206 -5.10 -30.85 -0.64
CA GLU A 206 -6.26 -30.59 0.21
C GLU A 206 -6.21 -29.15 0.76
N ILE A 207 -6.62 -28.17 -0.04
CA ILE A 207 -6.39 -26.74 0.23
C ILE A 207 -7.35 -26.15 1.27
N TRP A 208 -8.54 -26.72 1.47
CA TRP A 208 -9.45 -26.27 2.52
C TRP A 208 -10.36 -27.40 2.99
N ASP A 209 -10.72 -27.34 4.26
CA ASP A 209 -11.81 -28.13 4.83
C ASP A 209 -12.45 -27.30 5.94
N GLN A 210 -13.57 -27.75 6.46
CA GLN A 210 -14.38 -26.97 7.40
C GLN A 210 -13.69 -26.66 8.75
N ASN A 211 -12.57 -27.31 9.09
CA ASN A 211 -11.88 -27.16 10.39
C ASN A 211 -10.35 -27.19 10.32
N TRP A 212 -9.78 -26.86 9.17
CA TRP A 212 -8.38 -27.18 8.87
C TRP A 212 -7.36 -26.53 9.83
N TRP A 213 -7.67 -25.38 10.44
CA TRP A 213 -6.81 -24.74 11.45
C TRP A 213 -6.95 -25.35 12.86
N LYS A 214 -8.07 -26.02 13.18
CA LYS A 214 -8.27 -26.72 14.46
C LYS A 214 -7.67 -28.12 14.45
N LEU A 215 -7.64 -28.76 13.28
CA LEU A 215 -7.17 -30.15 13.10
C LEU A 215 -5.64 -30.31 13.13
N LYS A 216 -4.89 -29.20 13.16
CA LYS A 216 -3.42 -29.25 13.20
C LYS A 216 -2.86 -29.70 14.55
N TYR A 217 -3.65 -29.54 15.62
CA TYR A 217 -3.28 -29.92 16.97
C TYR A 217 -4.28 -30.98 17.45
N LEU A 218 -3.89 -32.24 17.30
CA LEU A 218 -4.54 -33.42 17.90
C LEU A 218 -5.89 -33.77 17.25
N ASP A 219 -6.05 -35.04 16.86
CA ASP A 219 -7.19 -35.89 17.24
C ASP A 219 -7.71 -36.81 16.10
N PRO A 220 -7.53 -38.14 16.21
CA PRO A 220 -8.27 -39.14 15.42
C PRO A 220 -9.80 -39.07 15.61
N TYR A 221 -10.29 -38.35 16.63
CA TYR A 221 -11.69 -38.08 16.93
C TYR A 221 -12.19 -36.71 16.42
N ALA A 222 -11.49 -36.12 15.44
CA ALA A 222 -11.91 -34.92 14.72
C ALA A 222 -13.43 -34.90 14.47
N LYS A 223 -14.13 -34.03 15.20
CA LYS A 223 -15.59 -33.99 15.19
C LYS A 223 -16.07 -33.49 13.82
N PRO A 224 -16.90 -34.25 13.08
CA PRO A 224 -17.53 -33.71 11.88
C PRO A 224 -18.36 -32.48 12.27
N GLU A 225 -18.44 -31.48 11.40
CA GLU A 225 -19.34 -30.37 11.69
C GLU A 225 -20.78 -30.84 11.56
N PHE A 226 -21.59 -30.43 12.52
CA PHE A 226 -22.97 -30.86 12.65
C PHE A 226 -23.88 -29.69 12.32
N TRP A 227 -24.91 -29.92 11.52
CA TRP A 227 -25.81 -28.85 11.09
C TRP A 227 -27.00 -28.65 12.05
N SER A 228 -26.75 -28.26 13.29
CA SER A 228 -27.83 -28.03 14.26
C SER A 228 -28.56 -26.70 14.06
N SER A 229 -28.02 -25.79 13.24
CA SER A 229 -28.57 -24.45 12.96
C SER A 229 -28.09 -23.95 11.60
N ASN A 230 -28.64 -22.83 11.12
CA ASN A 230 -28.23 -22.20 9.86
C ASN A 230 -26.76 -21.75 9.95
N THR A 231 -25.90 -22.32 9.12
CA THR A 231 -24.50 -21.92 9.01
C THR A 231 -24.27 -21.24 7.67
N THR A 232 -23.68 -20.04 7.67
CA THR A 232 -23.29 -19.31 6.47
C THR A 232 -21.85 -18.84 6.64
N SER A 233 -21.01 -19.05 5.65
CA SER A 233 -19.60 -18.63 5.71
C SER A 233 -19.07 -18.20 4.35
N SER A 234 -18.26 -17.14 4.37
CA SER A 234 -17.45 -16.68 3.24
C SER A 234 -16.03 -17.16 3.43
N VAL A 235 -15.54 -17.98 2.50
CA VAL A 235 -14.20 -18.55 2.54
C VAL A 235 -13.28 -17.74 1.62
N ASN A 236 -12.19 -17.21 2.17
CA ASN A 236 -11.14 -16.52 1.41
C ASN A 236 -9.78 -17.17 1.71
N LEU A 237 -9.36 -18.05 0.81
CA LEU A 237 -8.10 -18.78 0.89
C LEU A 237 -7.06 -18.01 0.10
N ALA A 238 -6.05 -17.49 0.78
CA ALA A 238 -4.94 -16.82 0.11
C ALA A 238 -3.65 -17.60 0.38
N SER A 239 -2.82 -17.79 -0.64
CA SER A 239 -1.53 -18.45 -0.46
C SER A 239 -0.55 -17.67 0.43
N SER A 240 -0.86 -16.40 0.75
CA SER A 240 -0.14 -15.61 1.74
C SER A 240 -0.47 -16.00 3.20
N GLN A 241 -1.56 -16.73 3.44
CA GLN A 241 -1.91 -17.20 4.78
C GLN A 241 -0.98 -18.36 5.16
N ALA A 242 -0.19 -18.16 6.23
CA ALA A 242 0.82 -19.11 6.66
C ALA A 242 0.25 -20.50 6.98
N GLN A 243 -0.99 -20.55 7.46
CA GLN A 243 -1.61 -21.80 7.85
C GLN A 243 -1.80 -22.71 6.62
N LEU A 244 -2.08 -22.18 5.41
CA LEU A 244 -2.30 -23.00 4.21
C LEU A 244 -1.04 -23.77 3.79
N SER A 245 0.12 -23.09 3.77
CA SER A 245 1.40 -23.74 3.45
C SER A 245 1.78 -24.78 4.49
N GLU A 246 1.48 -24.50 5.75
CA GLU A 246 1.75 -25.40 6.85
C GLU A 246 0.83 -26.63 6.83
N LYS A 247 -0.41 -26.52 6.31
CA LYS A 247 -1.33 -27.66 6.10
C LYS A 247 -0.80 -28.61 5.03
N LEU A 248 -0.28 -28.05 3.94
CA LEU A 248 0.24 -28.81 2.81
C LEU A 248 1.66 -29.37 3.05
N GLY A 249 2.20 -29.23 4.27
CA GLY A 249 3.50 -29.80 4.66
C GLY A 249 4.73 -28.98 4.26
N TYR A 250 4.54 -27.72 3.83
CA TYR A 250 5.65 -26.85 3.39
C TYR A 250 6.28 -26.02 4.53
N GLY A 251 5.63 -26.00 5.71
CA GLY A 251 6.03 -25.17 6.86
C GLY A 251 5.42 -23.76 6.83
N SER A 252 5.50 -23.07 7.97
CA SER A 252 5.06 -21.66 8.09
C SER A 252 6.00 -20.77 7.28
N ALA A 253 5.44 -19.83 6.51
CA ALA A 253 6.16 -18.89 5.63
C ALA A 253 6.85 -19.48 4.38
N ASN A 254 6.56 -20.74 4.00
CA ASN A 254 7.14 -21.37 2.79
C ASN A 254 6.15 -21.44 1.61
N ASN A 255 5.32 -20.41 1.48
CA ASN A 255 4.26 -20.31 0.47
C ASN A 255 4.77 -20.35 -0.98
N ARG A 256 5.98 -19.84 -1.25
CA ARG A 256 6.59 -19.91 -2.58
C ARG A 256 6.83 -21.35 -3.03
N ASN A 257 7.31 -22.23 -2.16
CA ASN A 257 7.53 -23.63 -2.51
C ASN A 257 6.20 -24.36 -2.74
N MET A 258 5.19 -24.08 -1.91
CA MET A 258 3.85 -24.63 -2.06
C MET A 258 3.22 -24.23 -3.40
N THR A 259 3.13 -22.94 -3.69
CA THR A 259 2.51 -22.43 -4.94
C THR A 259 3.24 -22.92 -6.18
N ARG A 260 4.56 -22.99 -6.11
CA ARG A 260 5.43 -23.54 -7.15
C ARG A 260 5.19 -25.01 -7.47
N ASP A 261 4.91 -25.82 -6.45
CA ASP A 261 4.62 -27.24 -6.61
C ASP A 261 3.17 -27.47 -7.06
N MET A 262 2.24 -26.61 -6.61
CA MET A 262 0.85 -26.61 -7.09
C MET A 262 0.80 -26.25 -8.57
N PHE A 263 1.51 -25.20 -8.99
CA PHE A 263 1.52 -24.70 -10.37
C PHE A 263 2.81 -25.08 -11.13
N SER A 264 3.17 -26.37 -11.14
CA SER A 264 4.44 -26.86 -11.69
C SER A 264 4.53 -26.84 -13.22
N ALA A 265 3.41 -27.09 -13.91
CA ALA A 265 3.36 -27.31 -15.35
C ALA A 265 2.15 -26.62 -16.01
N PRO A 266 2.23 -26.24 -17.30
CA PRO A 266 1.08 -25.70 -18.00
C PRO A 266 0.06 -26.81 -18.29
N GLY A 267 -1.22 -26.48 -18.24
CA GLY A 267 -2.29 -27.43 -18.57
C GLY A 267 -3.59 -27.15 -17.84
N ASN A 268 -4.47 -28.15 -17.85
CA ASN A 268 -5.76 -28.07 -17.17
C ASN A 268 -5.62 -28.46 -15.70
N TYR A 269 -6.12 -27.59 -14.85
CA TYR A 269 -6.21 -27.75 -13.42
C TYR A 269 -7.65 -28.05 -13.04
N THR A 270 -7.84 -28.90 -12.03
CA THR A 270 -9.18 -29.25 -11.55
C THR A 270 -9.32 -28.86 -10.10
N LEU A 271 -10.36 -28.10 -9.78
CA LEU A 271 -10.78 -27.86 -8.41
C LEU A 271 -11.96 -28.77 -8.12
N ARG A 272 -11.88 -29.52 -7.02
CA ARG A 272 -12.90 -30.46 -6.60
C ARG A 272 -13.41 -30.07 -5.22
N PHE A 273 -14.70 -29.78 -5.14
CA PHE A 273 -15.39 -29.54 -3.88
C PHE A 273 -16.16 -30.81 -3.49
N ILE A 274 -15.77 -31.40 -2.37
CA ILE A 274 -16.32 -32.66 -1.87
C ILE A 274 -17.22 -32.33 -0.69
N VAL A 275 -18.49 -32.71 -0.83
CA VAL A 275 -19.52 -32.61 0.18
C VAL A 275 -19.84 -34.02 0.64
N THR A 276 -19.34 -34.40 1.81
CA THR A 276 -19.70 -35.69 2.43
C THR A 276 -20.77 -35.43 3.47
N ILE A 277 -21.92 -36.09 3.32
CA ILE A 277 -23.06 -36.04 4.23
C ILE A 277 -23.20 -37.42 4.83
N LYS A 278 -23.11 -37.53 6.15
CA LYS A 278 -23.30 -38.79 6.88
C LYS A 278 -24.56 -38.71 7.74
N PRO A 279 -25.51 -39.67 7.61
CA PRO A 279 -26.66 -39.72 8.49
C PRO A 279 -26.23 -39.94 9.95
N GLY A 280 -26.81 -39.10 10.80
CA GLY A 280 -26.91 -39.18 12.26
C GLY A 280 -25.83 -39.81 13.11
N VAL A 281 -25.10 -38.95 13.82
CA VAL A 281 -24.43 -39.29 15.08
C VAL A 281 -24.99 -38.37 16.16
N VAL A 282 -25.44 -38.93 17.29
CA VAL A 282 -25.93 -38.17 18.44
C VAL A 282 -24.93 -38.34 19.59
N TRP A 283 -24.69 -37.26 20.32
CA TRP A 283 -23.88 -37.31 21.53
C TRP A 283 -24.65 -38.05 22.63
N ASP A 284 -24.11 -39.18 23.06
CA ASP A 284 -24.63 -39.93 24.19
C ASP A 284 -23.96 -39.42 25.48
N GLU A 285 -24.74 -38.78 26.35
CA GLU A 285 -24.27 -38.21 27.62
C GLU A 285 -23.89 -39.29 28.64
N GLU A 286 -24.43 -40.51 28.55
CA GLU A 286 -24.10 -41.60 29.47
C GLU A 286 -22.75 -42.24 29.12
N THR A 287 -22.51 -42.47 27.83
CA THR A 287 -21.28 -43.11 27.35
C THR A 287 -20.17 -42.09 27.02
N LYS A 288 -20.51 -40.80 26.93
CA LYS A 288 -19.62 -39.73 26.43
C LYS A 288 -19.05 -40.03 25.04
N THR A 289 -19.82 -40.72 24.21
CA THR A 289 -19.42 -41.09 22.85
C THR A 289 -20.49 -40.68 21.84
N TRP A 290 -20.09 -40.52 20.58
CA TRP A 290 -21.02 -40.31 19.49
C TRP A 290 -21.58 -41.66 19.04
N VAL A 291 -22.90 -41.80 19.06
CA VAL A 291 -23.61 -43.03 18.66
C VAL A 291 -24.32 -42.79 17.33
N GLU A 292 -24.09 -43.67 16.36
CA GLU A 292 -24.81 -43.67 15.08
C GLU A 292 -26.28 -43.99 15.33
N ILE A 293 -27.17 -43.10 14.90
CA ILE A 293 -28.62 -43.31 15.01
C ILE A 293 -29.20 -43.30 13.59
N PRO A 294 -30.06 -44.27 13.24
CA PRO A 294 -30.84 -44.20 12.00
C PRO A 294 -31.74 -42.96 12.06
N ILE A 295 -31.34 -41.88 11.41
CA ILE A 295 -32.16 -40.65 11.37
C ILE A 295 -33.14 -40.80 10.24
N GLU A 296 -34.29 -41.39 10.54
CA GLU A 296 -35.32 -41.67 9.53
C GLU A 296 -36.05 -40.42 9.02
N ARG A 297 -35.66 -39.18 9.38
CA ARG A 297 -36.44 -37.95 9.06
C ARG A 297 -35.67 -36.62 8.93
N ALA A 298 -34.36 -36.62 8.69
CA ALA A 298 -33.63 -35.36 8.56
C ALA A 298 -33.55 -34.86 7.11
N LYS A 299 -33.90 -33.59 6.92
CA LYS A 299 -33.81 -32.88 5.63
C LYS A 299 -33.02 -31.61 5.77
N GLY A 300 -32.25 -31.26 4.74
CA GLY A 300 -31.61 -29.95 4.67
C GLY A 300 -30.94 -29.69 3.34
N THR A 301 -30.40 -28.47 3.22
CA THR A 301 -29.87 -27.93 1.97
C THR A 301 -28.48 -27.37 2.20
N ILE A 302 -27.53 -27.76 1.35
CA ILE A 302 -26.21 -27.13 1.26
C ILE A 302 -26.18 -26.31 -0.03
N THR A 303 -26.02 -25.01 0.10
CA THR A 303 -25.89 -24.05 -0.99
C THR A 303 -24.43 -23.65 -1.14
N ILE A 304 -23.88 -23.79 -2.33
CA ILE A 304 -22.49 -23.43 -2.65
C ILE A 304 -22.52 -22.45 -3.82
N SER A 305 -21.92 -21.28 -3.64
CA SER A 305 -21.71 -20.33 -4.73
C SER A 305 -20.55 -20.74 -5.61
N HIS A 306 -20.51 -20.20 -6.83
CA HIS A 306 -19.32 -20.32 -7.69
C HIS A 306 -18.09 -19.77 -6.99
N ALA A 307 -16.93 -20.35 -7.30
CA ALA A 307 -15.66 -19.91 -6.73
C ALA A 307 -14.95 -18.96 -7.69
N SER A 308 -14.27 -17.94 -7.17
CA SER A 308 -13.36 -17.10 -7.95
C SER A 308 -11.93 -17.45 -7.59
N LEU A 309 -11.11 -17.88 -8.55
CA LEU A 309 -9.67 -18.06 -8.38
C LEU A 309 -8.93 -16.89 -9.03
N ARG A 310 -8.27 -16.07 -8.21
CA ARG A 310 -7.35 -15.04 -8.69
C ARG A 310 -5.91 -15.54 -8.59
N ILE A 311 -5.22 -15.52 -9.71
CA ILE A 311 -3.79 -15.81 -9.83
C ILE A 311 -3.07 -14.48 -10.00
N TYR A 312 -2.23 -14.11 -9.03
CA TYR A 312 -1.54 -12.83 -9.04
C TYR A 312 -0.40 -12.85 -10.07
N GLY A 313 -0.44 -11.90 -11.00
CA GLY A 313 0.53 -11.81 -12.09
C GLY A 313 1.93 -11.41 -11.62
N ARG A 314 2.96 -12.00 -12.23
CA ARG A 314 4.36 -11.58 -12.10
C ARG A 314 4.81 -10.54 -13.10
N ILE A 315 3.91 -10.17 -14.01
CA ILE A 315 4.06 -8.99 -14.84
C ILE A 315 2.88 -8.09 -14.55
N PHE A 316 3.14 -6.80 -14.35
CA PHE A 316 2.10 -5.82 -14.05
C PHE A 316 2.50 -4.41 -14.47
N GLY A 317 1.60 -3.73 -15.18
CA GLY A 317 1.65 -2.28 -15.36
C GLY A 317 2.93 -1.73 -15.98
N ARG A 318 3.14 -0.42 -15.81
CA ARG A 318 4.26 0.32 -16.44
C ARG A 318 5.56 0.25 -15.68
N LEU A 319 5.51 0.17 -14.35
CA LEU A 319 6.70 0.11 -13.49
C LEU A 319 6.69 -1.12 -12.57
N GLY A 320 5.79 -2.08 -12.79
CA GLY A 320 5.71 -3.25 -11.91
C GLY A 320 5.07 -2.94 -10.57
N THR A 321 5.23 -3.87 -9.64
CA THR A 321 4.78 -3.72 -8.26
C THR A 321 5.94 -3.67 -7.26
N ASP A 322 5.65 -3.15 -6.07
CA ASP A 322 6.54 -3.19 -4.92
C ASP A 322 6.47 -4.54 -4.17
N GLY A 323 7.14 -4.62 -3.02
CA GLY A 323 7.18 -5.83 -2.21
C GLY A 323 5.86 -6.21 -1.54
N TYR A 324 4.85 -5.33 -1.56
CA TYR A 324 3.49 -5.64 -1.09
C TYR A 324 2.54 -5.99 -2.23
N GLY A 325 2.93 -5.72 -3.49
CA GLY A 325 2.13 -5.95 -4.68
C GLY A 325 1.30 -4.73 -5.09
N HIS A 326 1.69 -3.53 -4.66
CA HIS A 326 1.08 -2.25 -5.02
C HIS A 326 1.72 -1.66 -6.28
N ASP A 327 0.98 -0.87 -7.06
CA ASP A 327 1.46 -0.28 -8.32
C ASP A 327 2.51 0.82 -8.09
N VAL A 328 3.75 0.58 -8.51
CA VAL A 328 4.87 1.52 -8.35
C VAL A 328 4.65 2.77 -9.19
N PHE A 329 4.02 2.64 -10.36
CA PHE A 329 3.79 3.78 -11.26
C PHE A 329 2.85 4.82 -10.64
N SER A 330 1.73 4.39 -10.08
CA SER A 330 0.79 5.27 -9.38
C SER A 330 1.43 5.93 -8.15
N GLN A 331 2.19 5.17 -7.36
CA GLN A 331 2.94 5.74 -6.24
C GLN A 331 3.93 6.83 -6.69
N LEU A 332 4.70 6.56 -7.75
CA LEU A 332 5.67 7.50 -8.29
C LEU A 332 5.01 8.80 -8.77
N VAL A 333 3.93 8.68 -9.53
CA VAL A 333 3.18 9.79 -10.14
C VAL A 333 2.52 10.67 -9.07
N HIS A 334 1.86 10.07 -8.07
CA HIS A 334 1.30 10.83 -6.95
C HIS A 334 2.39 11.46 -6.08
N GLY A 335 3.58 10.85 -6.01
CA GLY A 335 4.74 11.40 -5.31
C GLY A 335 5.25 12.73 -5.87
N PHE A 336 5.07 13.02 -7.17
CA PHE A 336 5.42 14.33 -7.74
C PHE A 336 4.72 15.47 -7.02
N ARG A 337 3.46 15.29 -6.63
CA ARG A 337 2.67 16.34 -5.97
C ARG A 337 3.13 16.55 -4.54
N ILE A 338 3.30 15.47 -3.77
CA ILE A 338 3.57 15.54 -2.34
C ILE A 338 5.03 15.92 -2.09
N SER A 339 6.00 15.25 -2.71
CA SER A 339 7.42 15.53 -2.48
C SER A 339 7.81 16.94 -2.95
N LEU A 340 7.24 17.43 -4.05
CA LEU A 340 7.45 18.82 -4.49
C LEU A 340 6.84 19.83 -3.50
N ALA A 341 5.61 19.58 -3.03
CA ALA A 341 4.94 20.46 -2.07
C ALA A 341 5.72 20.53 -0.74
N VAL A 342 6.21 19.40 -0.24
CA VAL A 342 7.01 19.35 1.00
C VAL A 342 8.32 20.12 0.85
N GLY A 343 9.07 19.86 -0.23
CA GLY A 343 10.33 20.57 -0.50
C GLY A 343 10.14 22.08 -0.60
N LEU A 344 9.12 22.54 -1.34
CA LEU A 344 8.80 23.96 -1.50
C LEU A 344 8.33 24.60 -0.19
N ALA A 345 7.46 23.95 0.57
CA ALA A 345 6.92 24.48 1.82
C ALA A 345 8.01 24.61 2.89
N ALA A 346 8.83 23.58 3.07
CA ALA A 346 9.93 23.59 4.03
C ALA A 346 10.97 24.66 3.67
N ALA A 347 11.36 24.75 2.39
CA ALA A 347 12.27 25.79 1.90
C ALA A 347 11.71 27.20 2.12
N LEU A 348 10.43 27.42 1.82
CA LEU A 348 9.78 28.72 1.96
C LEU A 348 9.75 29.18 3.42
N LEU A 349 9.33 28.29 4.33
CA LEU A 349 9.29 28.59 5.77
C LEU A 349 10.70 28.85 6.33
N SER A 350 11.66 28.01 5.96
CA SER A 350 13.05 28.14 6.37
C SER A 350 13.66 29.47 5.92
N VAL A 351 13.47 29.83 4.65
CA VAL A 351 14.01 31.07 4.08
C VAL A 351 13.35 32.30 4.70
N THR A 352 12.04 32.24 4.93
CA THR A 352 11.30 33.34 5.57
C THR A 352 11.82 33.58 6.99
N LEU A 353 12.02 32.51 7.76
CA LEU A 353 12.58 32.57 9.11
C LEU A 353 14.03 33.10 9.09
N GLY A 354 14.85 32.60 8.18
CA GLY A 354 16.25 33.03 8.03
C GLY A 354 16.39 34.50 7.66
N MET A 355 15.56 34.98 6.72
CA MET A 355 15.49 36.39 6.37
C MET A 355 15.07 37.25 7.57
N PHE A 356 14.02 36.84 8.28
CA PHE A 356 13.52 37.57 9.44
C PHE A 356 14.57 37.71 10.54
N VAL A 357 15.19 36.59 10.94
CA VAL A 357 16.22 36.59 11.99
C VAL A 357 17.47 37.35 11.55
N GLY A 358 17.91 37.18 10.29
CA GLY A 358 19.08 37.88 9.76
C GLY A 358 18.91 39.41 9.70
N ILE A 359 17.71 39.89 9.31
CA ILE A 359 17.40 41.33 9.32
C ILE A 359 17.37 41.88 10.75
N LEU A 360 16.70 41.17 11.68
CA LEU A 360 16.65 41.60 13.07
C LEU A 360 18.05 41.71 13.69
N ALA A 361 18.86 40.66 13.54
CA ALA A 361 20.21 40.61 14.08
C ALA A 361 21.09 41.71 13.45
N GLY A 362 21.10 41.83 12.12
CA GLY A 362 21.96 42.79 11.42
C GLY A 362 21.56 44.25 11.62
N TYR A 363 20.26 44.55 11.75
CA TYR A 363 19.80 45.93 11.87
C TYR A 363 19.86 46.45 13.31
N LEU A 364 19.34 45.68 14.27
CA LEU A 364 19.26 46.10 15.67
C LEU A 364 20.63 46.09 16.37
N GLY A 365 21.51 45.14 16.02
CA GLY A 365 22.84 45.03 16.61
C GLY A 365 22.83 44.71 18.12
N GLY A 366 24.01 44.81 18.74
CA GLY A 366 24.18 44.67 20.19
C GLY A 366 23.72 43.31 20.72
N ILE A 367 23.00 43.32 21.86
CA ILE A 367 22.55 42.10 22.55
C ILE A 367 21.63 41.24 21.68
N VAL A 368 20.78 41.86 20.85
CA VAL A 368 19.85 41.12 19.97
C VAL A 368 20.62 40.31 18.94
N ASP A 369 21.63 40.93 18.33
CA ASP A 369 22.51 40.27 17.38
C ASP A 369 23.27 39.12 18.04
N GLU A 370 23.94 39.40 19.16
CA GLU A 370 24.73 38.40 19.88
C GLU A 370 23.89 37.20 20.33
N THR A 371 22.68 37.44 20.86
CA THR A 371 21.77 36.37 21.31
C THR A 371 21.28 35.53 20.13
N LEU A 372 20.81 36.17 19.05
CA LEU A 372 20.31 35.46 17.87
C LEU A 372 21.42 34.67 17.19
N MET A 373 22.61 35.25 17.04
CA MET A 373 23.76 34.55 16.47
C MET A 373 24.24 33.41 17.37
N ARG A 374 24.18 33.54 18.70
CA ARG A 374 24.48 32.43 19.61
C ARG A 374 23.51 31.27 19.43
N ILE A 375 22.21 31.53 19.27
CA ILE A 375 21.20 30.49 18.98
C ILE A 375 21.52 29.82 17.64
N VAL A 376 21.82 30.60 16.61
CA VAL A 376 22.23 30.11 15.28
C VAL A 376 23.48 29.22 15.38
N ASP A 377 24.49 29.63 16.13
CA ASP A 377 25.73 28.88 16.35
C ASP A 377 25.45 27.54 17.04
N ILE A 378 24.64 27.54 18.10
CA ILE A 378 24.23 26.32 18.81
C ILE A 378 23.51 25.37 17.84
N LEU A 379 22.53 25.87 17.09
CA LEU A 379 21.75 25.05 16.16
C LEU A 379 22.58 24.50 14.99
N LEU A 380 23.66 25.16 14.57
CA LEU A 380 24.55 24.68 13.51
C LEU A 380 25.55 23.63 14.01
N CYS A 381 25.88 23.62 15.30
CA CYS A 381 26.71 22.59 15.91
C CYS A 381 25.96 21.26 16.12
N LEU A 382 24.64 21.29 16.05
CA LEU A 382 23.77 20.14 16.25
C LEU A 382 23.68 19.26 14.99
N PRO A 383 23.72 17.92 15.11
CA PRO A 383 23.57 17.04 13.96
C PRO A 383 22.11 17.03 13.47
N GLY A 384 21.84 17.68 12.34
CA GLY A 384 20.48 17.93 11.85
C GLY A 384 19.62 16.67 11.69
N LEU A 385 20.11 15.66 10.97
CA LEU A 385 19.35 14.41 10.72
C LEU A 385 19.00 13.66 12.02
N PRO A 386 19.95 13.35 12.94
CA PRO A 386 19.62 12.71 14.22
C PRO A 386 18.57 13.44 15.06
N ILE A 387 18.60 14.76 15.10
CA ILE A 387 17.61 15.54 15.87
C ILE A 387 16.24 15.48 15.22
N LEU A 388 16.16 15.59 13.90
CA LEU A 388 14.90 15.44 13.17
C LEU A 388 14.27 14.07 13.45
N ILE A 389 15.06 13.01 13.46
CA ILE A 389 14.61 11.64 13.81
C ILE A 389 14.01 11.59 15.21
N ILE A 390 14.71 12.14 16.21
CA ILE A 390 14.24 12.14 17.61
C ILE A 390 12.94 12.94 17.72
N LEU A 391 12.88 14.14 17.14
CA LEU A 391 11.71 15.00 17.25
C LEU A 391 10.49 14.43 16.52
N ILE A 392 10.65 13.85 15.33
CA ILE A 392 9.54 13.20 14.60
C ILE A 392 9.02 12.00 15.39
N SER A 393 9.89 11.24 16.03
CA SER A 393 9.48 10.12 16.89
C SER A 393 8.60 10.56 18.07
N ILE A 394 8.82 11.79 18.57
CA ILE A 394 8.04 12.37 19.69
C ILE A 394 6.74 13.00 19.19
N PHE A 395 6.77 13.80 18.13
CA PHE A 395 5.62 14.56 17.64
C PHE A 395 4.69 13.75 16.71
N GLY A 396 5.18 12.65 16.15
CA GLY A 396 4.45 11.74 15.27
C GLY A 396 4.84 11.85 13.79
N TYR A 397 4.59 10.75 13.09
CA TYR A 397 4.93 10.53 11.67
C TYR A 397 3.94 11.23 10.73
N ASN A 398 4.05 12.56 10.60
CA ASN A 398 3.14 13.38 9.78
C ASN A 398 3.92 14.33 8.86
N VAL A 399 3.48 14.48 7.61
CA VAL A 399 4.07 15.41 6.62
C VAL A 399 4.23 16.82 7.18
N TRP A 400 3.26 17.30 7.95
CA TRP A 400 3.31 18.65 8.54
C TRP A 400 4.47 18.80 9.52
N TRP A 401 4.71 17.81 10.38
CA TRP A 401 5.84 17.84 11.32
C TRP A 401 7.17 17.75 10.59
N VAL A 402 7.26 16.93 9.55
CA VAL A 402 8.45 16.86 8.69
C VAL A 402 8.75 18.23 8.08
N VAL A 403 7.77 18.91 7.49
CA VAL A 403 7.93 20.26 6.90
C VAL A 403 8.38 21.28 7.95
N VAL A 404 7.69 21.35 9.09
CA VAL A 404 7.97 22.34 10.13
C VAL A 404 9.36 22.13 10.73
N LEU A 405 9.74 20.88 11.01
CA LEU A 405 11.04 20.58 11.61
C LEU A 405 12.18 20.84 10.61
N ILE A 406 12.05 20.45 9.33
CA ILE A 406 13.03 20.83 8.30
C ILE A 406 13.18 22.35 8.23
N ALA A 407 12.07 23.10 8.31
CA ALA A 407 12.12 24.56 8.27
C ALA A 407 12.86 25.17 9.48
N ILE A 408 12.56 24.69 10.70
CA ILE A 408 13.18 25.13 11.97
C ILE A 408 14.68 24.83 12.02
N PHE A 409 15.14 23.79 11.33
CA PHE A 409 16.55 23.40 11.32
C PHE A 409 17.30 23.76 10.02
N GLY A 410 16.66 24.44 9.06
CA GLY A 410 17.27 24.83 7.78
C GLY A 410 17.61 26.32 7.61
N TRP A 411 17.18 27.19 8.51
CA TRP A 411 17.20 28.65 8.31
C TRP A 411 18.50 29.35 8.75
N GLN A 412 19.30 28.67 9.58
CA GLN A 412 20.44 29.19 10.30
C GLN A 412 21.50 29.76 9.34
N GLY A 413 21.85 29.00 8.30
CA GLY A 413 22.82 29.42 7.29
C GLY A 413 22.43 30.73 6.59
N LEU A 414 21.17 30.83 6.16
CA LEU A 414 20.66 32.02 5.49
C LEU A 414 20.66 33.23 6.43
N SER A 415 20.30 33.06 7.70
CA SER A 415 20.27 34.18 8.66
C SER A 415 21.63 34.89 8.78
N ARG A 416 22.74 34.14 8.78
CA ARG A 416 24.10 34.70 8.79
C ARG A 416 24.41 35.48 7.51
N VAL A 417 24.00 34.97 6.36
CA VAL A 417 24.18 35.65 5.06
C VAL A 417 23.38 36.94 5.01
N ILE A 418 22.13 36.93 5.43
CA ILE A 418 21.28 38.12 5.45
C ILE A 418 21.79 39.13 6.47
N ARG A 419 22.22 38.68 7.65
CA ARG A 419 22.86 39.55 8.66
C ARG A 419 24.05 40.31 8.07
N SER A 420 24.98 39.63 7.39
CA SER A 420 26.17 40.29 6.85
C SER A 420 25.82 41.33 5.78
N GLN A 421 24.81 41.04 4.94
CA GLN A 421 24.28 42.01 3.97
C GLN A 421 23.63 43.21 4.66
N VAL A 422 22.85 42.96 5.71
CA VAL A 422 22.14 44.02 6.45
C VAL A 422 23.10 44.93 7.19
N LEU A 423 24.18 44.41 7.78
CA LEU A 423 25.23 45.22 8.40
C LEU A 423 25.80 46.23 7.39
N SER A 424 26.11 45.78 6.16
CA SER A 424 26.59 46.68 5.10
C SER A 424 25.52 47.65 4.59
N LEU A 425 24.26 47.20 4.48
CA LEU A 425 23.16 48.05 4.01
C LEU A 425 22.81 49.15 5.01
N ARG A 426 22.93 48.88 6.32
CA ARG A 426 22.59 49.82 7.39
C ARG A 426 23.44 51.10 7.33
N GLU A 427 24.69 50.98 6.86
CA GLU A 427 25.65 52.09 6.73
C GLU A 427 25.51 52.86 5.41
N ARG A 428 24.48 52.57 4.59
CA ARG A 428 24.28 53.28 3.32
C ARG A 428 23.61 54.65 3.55
N PRO A 429 23.99 55.71 2.78
CA PRO A 429 23.46 57.07 2.98
C PRO A 429 21.93 57.20 2.94
N PHE A 430 21.24 56.36 2.15
CA PHE A 430 19.77 56.40 2.06
C PHE A 430 19.09 55.86 3.32
N ILE A 431 19.74 54.97 4.08
CA ILE A 431 19.25 54.51 5.38
C ILE A 431 19.48 55.59 6.43
N GLU A 432 20.68 56.17 6.47
CA GLU A 432 21.01 57.28 7.38
C GLU A 432 20.05 58.47 7.20
N SER A 433 19.79 58.84 5.94
CA SER A 433 18.82 59.90 5.60
C SER A 433 17.40 59.58 6.07
N ALA A 434 16.97 58.32 5.95
CA ALA A 434 15.66 57.87 6.43
C ALA A 434 15.57 57.94 7.96
N VAL A 435 16.63 57.55 8.67
CA VAL A 435 16.72 57.67 10.14
C VAL A 435 16.68 59.14 10.56
N ALA A 436 17.45 60.01 9.91
CA ALA A 436 17.45 61.45 10.18
C ALA A 436 16.07 62.11 9.93
N SER A 437 15.29 61.54 9.00
CA SER A 437 13.91 61.95 8.73
C SER A 437 12.88 61.41 9.73
N GLY A 438 13.31 60.71 10.79
CA GLY A 438 12.43 60.18 11.84
C GLY A 438 11.73 58.86 11.47
N ALA A 439 12.21 58.12 10.46
CA ALA A 439 11.62 56.84 10.10
C ALA A 439 11.77 55.80 11.23
N SER A 440 10.70 55.06 11.52
CA SER A 440 10.74 54.02 12.55
C SER A 440 11.59 52.82 12.12
N LYS A 441 12.16 52.11 13.10
CA LYS A 441 12.97 50.90 12.87
C LYS A 441 12.26 49.87 12.00
N SER A 442 10.98 49.59 12.31
CA SER A 442 10.16 48.64 11.54
C SER A 442 9.89 49.12 10.11
N TYR A 443 9.68 50.42 9.92
CA TYR A 443 9.55 51.00 8.59
C TYR A 443 10.84 50.80 7.79
N ILE A 444 12.01 51.05 8.39
CA ILE A 444 13.31 50.86 7.73
C ILE A 444 13.51 49.39 7.35
N MET A 445 13.26 48.46 8.27
CA MET A 445 13.41 47.02 8.00
C MET A 445 12.54 46.56 6.82
N VAL A 446 11.24 46.87 6.84
CA VAL A 446 10.30 46.36 5.82
C VAL A 446 10.40 47.13 4.51
N ARG A 447 10.58 48.45 4.55
CA ARG A 447 10.54 49.30 3.35
C ARG A 447 11.88 49.46 2.66
N HIS A 448 12.97 49.36 3.41
CA HIS A 448 14.32 49.59 2.89
C HIS A 448 15.21 48.34 2.94
N LEU A 449 15.22 47.56 4.03
CA LEU A 449 16.13 46.40 4.11
C LEU A 449 15.59 45.18 3.34
N VAL A 450 14.35 44.77 3.60
CA VAL A 450 13.71 43.60 2.93
C VAL A 450 13.83 43.69 1.41
N PRO A 451 13.49 44.80 0.72
CA PRO A 451 13.57 44.86 -0.73
C PRO A 451 14.99 44.79 -1.29
N ASN A 452 16.00 45.21 -0.50
CA ASN A 452 17.41 45.18 -0.91
C ASN A 452 18.03 43.80 -0.74
N VAL A 453 17.61 43.02 0.26
CA VAL A 453 18.09 41.64 0.45
C VAL A 453 17.27 40.59 -0.31
N LEU A 454 16.07 40.94 -0.77
CA LEU A 454 15.17 40.05 -1.49
C LEU A 454 15.81 39.27 -2.64
N PRO A 455 16.71 39.85 -3.48
CA PRO A 455 17.38 39.08 -4.53
C PRO A 455 18.21 37.90 -4.00
N VAL A 456 18.94 38.09 -2.90
CA VAL A 456 19.74 37.04 -2.24
C VAL A 456 18.81 35.99 -1.61
N VAL A 457 17.72 36.45 -0.99
CA VAL A 457 16.69 35.57 -0.39
C VAL A 457 16.05 34.68 -1.46
N LEU A 458 15.73 35.22 -2.63
CA LEU A 458 15.12 34.46 -3.74
C LEU A 458 16.07 33.40 -4.30
N ALA A 459 17.34 33.74 -4.51
CA ALA A 459 18.33 32.75 -4.93
C ALA A 459 18.50 31.64 -3.87
N SER A 460 18.58 32.03 -2.60
CA SER A 460 18.69 31.09 -1.48
C SER A 460 17.47 30.18 -1.35
N PHE A 461 16.26 30.68 -1.63
CA PHE A 461 15.05 29.87 -1.68
C PHE A 461 15.12 28.78 -2.74
N ILE A 462 15.52 29.14 -3.96
CA ILE A 462 15.64 28.18 -5.06
C ILE A 462 16.65 27.08 -4.69
N LEU A 463 17.77 27.45 -4.07
CA LEU A 463 18.83 26.53 -3.67
C LEU A 463 18.52 25.73 -2.39
N SER A 464 17.59 26.18 -1.54
CA SER A 464 17.20 25.44 -0.33
C SER A 464 16.19 24.32 -0.60
N VAL A 465 15.43 24.40 -1.71
CA VAL A 465 14.45 23.36 -2.09
C VAL A 465 15.11 21.98 -2.26
N PRO A 466 16.21 21.80 -3.03
CA PRO A 466 16.90 20.51 -3.12
C PRO A 466 17.29 19.92 -1.76
N GLY A 467 17.83 20.76 -0.86
CA GLY A 467 18.22 20.34 0.48
C GLY A 467 17.02 19.82 1.28
N ALA A 468 15.90 20.54 1.24
CA ALA A 468 14.66 20.14 1.90
C ALA A 468 14.08 18.84 1.33
N VAL A 469 14.07 18.67 -0.01
CA VAL A 469 13.61 17.43 -0.67
C VAL A 469 14.49 16.25 -0.26
N ILE A 470 15.81 16.41 -0.26
CA ILE A 470 16.73 15.34 0.13
C ILE A 470 16.57 14.98 1.61
N THR A 471 16.40 15.97 2.49
CA THR A 471 16.16 15.71 3.93
C THR A 471 14.83 14.98 4.15
N GLU A 472 13.74 15.37 3.48
CA GLU A 472 12.48 14.63 3.54
C GLU A 472 12.64 13.21 3.02
N ALA A 473 13.27 13.03 1.85
CA ALA A 473 13.48 11.72 1.27
C ALA A 473 14.33 10.82 2.19
N ALA A 474 15.36 11.37 2.83
CA ALA A 474 16.19 10.65 3.80
C ALA A 474 15.41 10.25 5.07
N LEU A 475 14.60 11.16 5.63
CA LEU A 475 13.76 10.86 6.79
C LEU A 475 12.73 9.78 6.45
N SER A 476 12.03 9.93 5.32
CA SER A 476 11.05 8.97 4.84
C SER A 476 11.68 7.61 4.54
N PHE A 477 12.87 7.60 3.90
CA PHE A 477 13.66 6.39 3.66
C PHE A 477 14.05 5.66 4.95
N LEU A 478 14.34 6.39 6.03
CA LEU A 478 14.66 5.84 7.35
C LEU A 478 13.42 5.45 8.18
N GLY A 479 12.21 5.64 7.65
CA GLY A 479 10.96 5.29 8.34
C GLY A 479 10.39 6.42 9.22
N PHE A 480 10.91 7.64 9.10
CA PHE A 480 10.43 8.84 9.82
C PHE A 480 9.59 9.78 8.92
N GLY A 481 9.04 9.25 7.82
CA GLY A 481 8.10 9.95 6.95
C GLY A 481 6.65 9.67 7.33
N ASP A 482 5.71 10.32 6.62
CA ASP A 482 4.29 9.97 6.74
C ASP A 482 4.01 8.57 6.14
N PRO A 483 3.46 7.63 6.92
CA PRO A 483 3.21 6.26 6.47
C PRO A 483 2.08 6.14 5.45
N PHE A 484 1.27 7.18 5.23
CA PHE A 484 0.13 7.17 4.31
C PHE A 484 0.44 7.93 3.03
N SER A 485 1.19 9.03 3.08
CA SER A 485 1.50 9.82 1.89
C SER A 485 2.52 9.13 0.96
N PRO A 486 2.25 8.95 -0.34
CA PRO A 486 3.20 8.35 -1.29
C PRO A 486 4.34 9.32 -1.66
N THR A 487 5.27 9.60 -0.75
CA THR A 487 6.49 10.36 -1.07
C THR A 487 7.53 9.46 -1.73
N TRP A 488 8.45 10.02 -2.52
CA TRP A 488 9.51 9.23 -3.15
C TRP A 488 10.43 8.55 -2.12
N GLY A 489 10.67 9.20 -0.98
CA GLY A 489 11.40 8.59 0.14
C GLY A 489 10.67 7.38 0.73
N LYS A 490 9.32 7.41 0.82
CA LYS A 490 8.52 6.28 1.27
C LYS A 490 8.62 5.09 0.31
N ILE A 491 8.62 5.33 -1.01
CA ILE A 491 8.80 4.25 -2.00
C ILE A 491 10.14 3.54 -1.77
N LEU A 492 11.20 4.32 -1.52
CA LEU A 492 12.53 3.77 -1.22
C LEU A 492 12.56 3.02 0.13
N HIS A 493 11.87 3.53 1.17
CA HIS A 493 11.72 2.84 2.45
C HIS A 493 11.03 1.48 2.29
N THR A 494 9.92 1.43 1.53
CA THR A 494 9.22 0.19 1.22
C THR A 494 10.14 -0.79 0.50
N ALA A 495 10.93 -0.32 -0.46
CA ALA A 495 11.92 -1.15 -1.15
C ALA A 495 12.97 -1.72 -0.19
N GLN A 496 13.44 -0.93 0.77
CA GLN A 496 14.37 -1.40 1.81
C GLN A 496 13.72 -2.43 2.74
N GLN A 497 12.55 -2.14 3.29
CA GLN A 497 11.86 -3.04 4.23
C GLN A 497 11.49 -4.39 3.61
N THR A 498 11.15 -4.39 2.32
CA THR A 498 10.77 -5.60 1.58
C THR A 498 11.96 -6.32 0.94
N ASN A 499 13.20 -5.88 1.22
CA ASN A 499 14.43 -6.46 0.68
C ASN A 499 14.45 -6.52 -0.86
N ALA A 500 13.99 -5.45 -1.51
CA ALA A 500 13.86 -5.33 -2.97
C ALA A 500 15.17 -5.46 -3.75
N LEU A 501 16.32 -5.35 -3.08
CA LEU A 501 17.67 -5.49 -3.65
C LEU A 501 18.44 -6.69 -3.04
N SER A 502 17.72 -7.68 -2.50
CA SER A 502 18.35 -8.89 -1.97
C SER A 502 18.93 -9.76 -3.09
N VAL A 503 19.86 -10.66 -2.74
CA VAL A 503 20.52 -11.59 -3.69
C VAL A 503 19.51 -12.37 -4.56
N ASN A 504 18.32 -12.64 -4.02
CA ASN A 504 17.28 -13.42 -4.68
C ASN A 504 16.22 -12.58 -5.42
N VAL A 505 16.18 -11.26 -5.19
CA VAL A 505 15.18 -10.35 -5.77
C VAL A 505 15.88 -9.03 -6.09
N ILE A 506 16.12 -8.75 -7.38
CA ILE A 506 16.68 -7.48 -7.85
C ILE A 506 15.57 -6.68 -8.54
N ALA A 507 14.70 -6.08 -7.73
CA ALA A 507 13.57 -5.26 -8.18
C ALA A 507 13.97 -3.80 -8.39
N TRP A 508 14.91 -3.58 -9.33
CA TRP A 508 15.49 -2.26 -9.61
C TRP A 508 14.45 -1.21 -10.01
N TRP A 509 13.31 -1.61 -10.60
CA TRP A 509 12.21 -0.72 -11.00
C TRP A 509 11.50 -0.04 -9.82
N VAL A 510 11.68 -0.53 -8.59
CA VAL A 510 11.13 0.11 -7.38
C VAL A 510 12.05 1.23 -6.88
N VAL A 511 13.37 1.12 -7.13
CA VAL A 511 14.39 2.02 -6.56
C VAL A 511 14.82 3.10 -7.54
N VAL A 512 15.06 2.71 -8.79
CA VAL A 512 15.64 3.59 -9.81
C VAL A 512 14.71 4.75 -10.17
N PRO A 513 13.40 4.55 -10.44
CA PRO A 513 12.51 5.65 -10.79
C PRO A 513 12.36 6.75 -9.71
N PRO A 514 12.09 6.47 -8.42
CA PRO A 514 12.02 7.52 -7.40
C PRO A 514 13.37 8.21 -7.19
N GLY A 515 14.49 7.47 -7.29
CA GLY A 515 15.83 8.06 -7.25
C GLY A 515 16.06 9.08 -8.37
N PHE A 516 15.75 8.71 -9.62
CA PHE A 516 15.82 9.64 -10.75
C PHE A 516 14.87 10.83 -10.59
N ALA A 517 13.67 10.61 -10.06
CA ALA A 517 12.71 11.68 -9.83
C ALA A 517 13.26 12.74 -8.85
N ILE A 518 13.92 12.31 -7.76
CA ILE A 518 14.59 13.21 -6.82
C ILE A 518 15.77 13.92 -7.51
N THR A 519 16.65 13.19 -8.19
CA THR A 519 17.85 13.75 -8.81
C THR A 519 17.52 14.81 -9.86
N ILE A 520 16.60 14.51 -10.76
CA ILE A 520 16.20 15.43 -11.84
C ILE A 520 15.51 16.68 -11.25
N LEU A 521 14.71 16.52 -10.19
CA LEU A 521 14.11 17.67 -9.50
C LEU A 521 15.18 18.58 -8.87
N CYS A 522 16.14 17.99 -8.15
CA CYS A 522 17.23 18.73 -7.53
C CYS A 522 18.07 19.46 -8.59
N LEU A 523 18.40 18.81 -9.71
CA LEU A 523 19.10 19.42 -10.82
C LEU A 523 18.33 20.60 -11.42
N ALA A 524 17.01 20.49 -11.57
CA ALA A 524 16.18 21.58 -12.07
C ALA A 524 16.31 22.84 -11.21
N PHE A 525 16.17 22.69 -9.89
CA PHE A 525 16.32 23.81 -8.95
C PHE A 525 17.75 24.35 -8.91
N VAL A 526 18.78 23.50 -8.94
CA VAL A 526 20.19 23.95 -9.00
C VAL A 526 20.47 24.76 -10.26
N PHE A 527 20.00 24.31 -11.42
CA PHE A 527 20.15 25.03 -12.69
C PHE A 527 19.44 26.39 -12.68
N ILE A 528 18.22 26.44 -12.16
CA ILE A 528 17.49 27.70 -11.98
C ILE A 528 18.26 28.60 -11.01
N GLY A 529 18.72 28.07 -9.87
CA GLY A 529 19.43 28.82 -8.83
C GLY A 529 20.70 29.48 -9.36
N HIS A 530 21.53 28.73 -10.08
CA HIS A 530 22.74 29.27 -10.71
C HIS A 530 22.43 30.37 -11.74
N ALA A 531 21.38 30.20 -12.55
CA ALA A 531 20.97 31.22 -13.50
C ALA A 531 20.46 32.49 -12.81
N VAL A 532 19.70 32.35 -11.71
CA VAL A 532 19.25 33.49 -10.90
C VAL A 532 20.44 34.20 -10.25
N ASP A 533 21.39 33.47 -9.68
CA ASP A 533 22.59 34.04 -9.06
C ASP A 533 23.44 34.85 -10.06
N GLU A 534 23.58 34.37 -11.29
CA GLU A 534 24.33 35.06 -12.36
C GLU A 534 23.67 36.41 -12.74
N ILE A 535 22.33 36.45 -12.76
CA ILE A 535 21.56 37.66 -13.11
C ILE A 535 21.56 38.66 -11.94
N VAL A 536 21.42 38.15 -10.72
CA VAL A 536 21.34 38.96 -9.50
C VAL A 536 22.71 39.54 -9.11
N ASN A 537 23.80 38.82 -9.39
CA ASN A 537 25.15 39.24 -9.02
C ASN A 537 25.95 39.82 -10.21
N PRO A 538 26.03 41.16 -10.35
CA PRO A 538 26.68 41.80 -11.50
C PRO A 538 28.19 41.56 -11.57
N ARG A 539 28.83 41.05 -10.50
CA ARG A 539 30.27 40.71 -10.51
C ARG A 539 30.57 39.47 -11.35
N LEU A 540 29.61 38.55 -11.51
CA LEU A 540 29.78 37.33 -12.32
C LEU A 540 29.68 37.63 -13.82
N ARG A 541 28.90 38.64 -14.20
CA ARG A 541 28.73 39.10 -15.60
C ARG A 541 30.00 39.72 -16.21
N ARG A 542 30.99 40.13 -15.41
CA ARG A 542 32.20 40.85 -15.87
C ARG A 542 33.42 39.95 -16.17
N ARG A 543 33.31 38.64 -15.94
CA ARG A 543 34.40 37.65 -16.14
C ARG A 543 34.26 36.78 -17.40
N ARG A 544 33.19 36.99 -18.18
CA ARG A 544 33.02 36.49 -19.55
C ARG A 544 32.96 37.70 -20.46
#